data_AF-A0A8B8A0X6-F1
#
_entry.id   AF-A0A8B8A0X6-F1
#
_cell.length_a   1.000
_cell.length_b   1.000
_cell.length_c   1.000
_cell.angle_alpha   90.00
_cell.angle_beta   90.00
_cell.angle_gamma   90.00
#
_symmetry.space_group_name_H-M   'P 1'
#
loop_
_entity.id
_entity.type
_entity.pdbx_description
1 polymer ?
#
loop_
_entity_poly.entity_id
_entity_poly.type
_entity_poly.pdbx_seq_one_letter_code
_entity_poly.pdbx_strand_id
1 'polypeptide(L)'
;MDKSRGGGDKGGSSFKMAFQIVNVEHPNSLRNTVVFACFEAKDSLPNIQRVLPPTFQQIAKLGSAKWQQRSIRLFCFGDYELLTKLYGICGCNASKAQMNESWTERDAYPSRTIESIEANYDRFLQDGGNQHRAKDVSCSIVHRPLMPIAIDHVILPTLHISLGVFKKLFDAFESACHRVDMQLFQVRVATEGQEQKNYFDYRIRNEIERQQKIQKDLEEKRLQLIDAEDELPLHVLRTTKEDMDGAFLEIANKAFRLQVEISRLEKEAKTVELPFATGPIASSLDTILQQHRVQRQAYHGKAFVGNHVHKCCEPLVIKALTAVPLEVAEKSLTDDIPLAAHDKLRREAAHIGVHFQELFMKFADVHKGINHSSAVTQQQINCIETSIRDFMAAYRQLFPDLITPKLHLLEDHAVEQLTRSKVGFGLLNEQGGELIHTEFNRTGRVVQGMRGELQKLMAIMRRHHVATTPERVKKVLTPLTKVGSLLLQMTRLVTMSTAVVAVTIGALSTNEGEEGEQGEGGE
;
A
#
# COMPACT_ATOMS: atom_id res chain seq x y z
N MET A 1 7.70 -26.73 -23.96
CA MET A 1 7.64 -26.86 -22.49
C MET A 1 6.37 -26.19 -22.02
N ASP A 2 5.59 -26.84 -21.17
CA ASP A 2 4.34 -26.29 -20.66
C ASP A 2 4.60 -25.64 -19.30
N LYS A 3 4.27 -24.36 -19.19
CA LYS A 3 4.48 -23.54 -17.99
C LYS A 3 3.15 -23.39 -17.26
N SER A 4 3.15 -23.68 -15.97
CA SER A 4 2.02 -23.47 -15.07
C SER A 4 2.50 -22.76 -13.81
N ARG A 5 1.61 -22.03 -13.14
CA ARG A 5 1.91 -21.35 -11.89
C ARG A 5 0.85 -21.65 -10.84
N GLY A 6 1.23 -21.73 -9.58
CA GLY A 6 0.36 -21.89 -8.43
C GLY A 6 0.62 -20.77 -7.43
N GLY A 7 -0.43 -20.20 -6.86
CA GLY A 7 -0.31 -19.05 -5.99
C GLY A 7 -1.56 -18.87 -5.15
N GLY A 8 -1.41 -18.19 -4.02
CA GLY A 8 -2.51 -17.87 -3.13
C GLY A 8 -2.74 -16.38 -3.05
N ASP A 9 -3.92 -15.99 -2.62
CA ASP A 9 -4.21 -14.62 -2.24
C ASP A 9 -5.42 -14.56 -1.31
N LYS A 10 -5.46 -13.56 -0.44
CA LYS A 10 -6.60 -13.28 0.44
C LYS A 10 -7.38 -12.10 -0.10
N GLY A 11 -8.63 -12.36 -0.46
CA GLY A 11 -9.59 -11.32 -0.83
C GLY A 11 -10.91 -11.51 -0.09
N GLY A 12 -11.31 -10.48 0.64
CA GLY A 12 -12.48 -10.53 1.53
C GLY A 12 -12.24 -11.44 2.75
N SER A 13 -13.21 -12.31 3.05
CA SER A 13 -13.19 -13.24 4.19
C SER A 13 -12.51 -14.58 3.91
N SER A 14 -12.08 -14.84 2.67
CA SER A 14 -11.57 -16.15 2.24
C SER A 14 -10.19 -16.09 1.60
N PHE A 15 -9.37 -17.06 1.96
CA PHE A 15 -8.10 -17.36 1.30
C PHE A 15 -8.33 -18.34 0.16
N LYS A 16 -7.66 -18.13 -0.97
CA LYS A 16 -7.82 -18.91 -2.20
C LYS A 16 -6.45 -19.29 -2.74
N MET A 17 -6.27 -20.55 -3.12
CA MET A 17 -5.14 -21.01 -3.94
C MET A 17 -5.63 -21.30 -5.35
N ALA A 18 -4.94 -20.74 -6.32
CA ALA A 18 -5.25 -20.92 -7.73
C ALA A 18 -4.04 -21.37 -8.53
N PHE A 19 -4.28 -22.12 -9.60
CA PHE A 19 -3.30 -22.37 -10.64
C PHE A 19 -3.68 -21.68 -11.94
N GLN A 20 -2.68 -21.34 -12.73
CA GLN A 20 -2.86 -20.74 -14.05
C GLN A 20 -1.94 -21.42 -15.05
N ILE A 21 -2.45 -21.69 -16.24
CA ILE A 21 -1.65 -22.16 -17.37
C ILE A 21 -1.12 -20.91 -18.07
N VAL A 22 0.20 -20.81 -18.17
CA VAL A 22 0.88 -19.59 -18.62
C VAL A 22 1.01 -19.55 -20.15
N ASN A 23 1.05 -20.72 -20.79
CA ASN A 23 1.26 -20.84 -22.25
C ASN A 23 -0.05 -20.76 -23.06
N VAL A 24 -0.86 -19.74 -22.78
CA VAL A 24 -2.13 -19.45 -23.47
C VAL A 24 -2.19 -17.96 -23.80
N GLU A 25 -3.07 -17.55 -24.71
CA GLU A 25 -3.19 -16.15 -25.16
C GLU A 25 -3.50 -15.17 -24.01
N HIS A 26 -4.31 -15.60 -23.03
CA HIS A 26 -4.73 -14.78 -21.90
C HIS A 26 -4.54 -15.51 -20.56
N PRO A 27 -3.30 -15.66 -20.06
CA PRO A 27 -3.00 -16.50 -18.90
C PRO A 27 -3.50 -15.91 -17.57
N ASN A 28 -3.74 -14.59 -17.52
CA ASN A 28 -4.32 -13.90 -16.36
C ASN A 28 -5.85 -13.81 -16.40
N SER A 29 -6.52 -14.41 -17.39
CA SER A 29 -7.98 -14.31 -17.47
C SER A 29 -8.66 -15.17 -16.39
N LEU A 30 -9.88 -14.78 -16.01
CA LEU A 30 -10.75 -15.58 -15.13
C LEU A 30 -10.91 -17.02 -15.61
N ARG A 31 -11.00 -17.22 -16.92
CA ARG A 31 -11.22 -18.56 -17.51
C ARG A 31 -10.01 -19.47 -17.39
N ASN A 32 -8.82 -18.90 -17.29
CA ASN A 32 -7.55 -19.62 -17.20
C ASN A 32 -6.96 -19.62 -15.78
N THR A 33 -7.70 -19.09 -14.80
CA THR A 33 -7.32 -19.09 -13.39
C THR A 33 -8.23 -20.04 -12.64
N VAL A 34 -7.70 -21.15 -12.16
CA VAL A 34 -8.48 -22.22 -11.53
C VAL A 34 -8.17 -22.28 -10.05
N VAL A 35 -9.16 -21.95 -9.21
CA VAL A 35 -9.06 -22.10 -7.76
C VAL A 35 -9.17 -23.57 -7.40
N PHE A 36 -8.19 -24.13 -6.70
CA PHE A 36 -8.18 -25.54 -6.30
C PHE A 36 -8.29 -25.75 -4.79
N ALA A 37 -7.99 -24.73 -3.98
CA ALA A 37 -8.23 -24.75 -2.54
C ALA A 37 -8.78 -23.40 -2.08
N CYS A 38 -9.71 -23.42 -1.13
CA CYS A 38 -10.29 -22.21 -0.56
C CYS A 38 -10.75 -22.49 0.88
N PHE A 39 -10.48 -21.55 1.79
CA PHE A 39 -11.00 -21.61 3.15
C PHE A 39 -11.37 -20.22 3.66
N GLU A 40 -12.33 -20.17 4.59
CA GLU A 40 -12.80 -18.93 5.22
C GLU A 40 -12.04 -18.68 6.53
N ALA A 41 -10.84 -18.11 6.41
CA ALA A 41 -10.08 -17.61 7.54
C ALA A 41 -9.02 -16.61 7.06
N LYS A 42 -8.33 -15.98 8.02
CA LYS A 42 -7.10 -15.24 7.71
C LYS A 42 -6.04 -16.21 7.16
N ASP A 43 -5.21 -15.70 6.26
CA ASP A 43 -3.98 -16.32 5.74
C ASP A 43 -2.85 -16.34 6.78
N SER A 44 -3.19 -16.64 8.04
CA SER A 44 -2.20 -16.80 9.09
C SER A 44 -1.41 -18.09 8.87
N LEU A 45 -0.15 -18.10 9.29
CA LEU A 45 0.71 -19.27 9.18
C LEU A 45 0.07 -20.55 9.79
N PRO A 46 -0.57 -20.51 10.99
CA PRO A 46 -1.25 -21.69 11.53
C PRO A 46 -2.37 -22.22 10.64
N ASN A 47 -3.14 -21.34 10.00
CA ASN A 47 -4.23 -21.75 9.10
C ASN A 47 -3.67 -22.39 7.82
N ILE A 48 -2.63 -21.78 7.24
CA ILE A 48 -1.94 -22.31 6.06
C ILE A 48 -1.35 -23.70 6.37
N GLN A 49 -0.64 -23.84 7.49
CA GLN A 49 -0.04 -25.11 7.95
C GLN A 49 -1.07 -26.17 8.29
N ARG A 50 -2.27 -25.79 8.73
CA ARG A 50 -3.35 -26.73 9.03
C ARG A 50 -4.07 -27.23 7.78
N VAL A 51 -4.31 -26.35 6.81
CA VAL A 51 -5.23 -26.62 5.69
C VAL A 51 -4.51 -27.07 4.41
N LEU A 52 -3.33 -26.51 4.11
CA LEU A 52 -2.66 -26.70 2.81
C LEU A 52 -1.60 -27.82 2.71
N PRO A 53 -1.15 -28.55 3.75
CA PRO A 53 -0.14 -29.60 3.56
C PRO A 53 -0.48 -30.66 2.49
N PRO A 54 -1.73 -31.19 2.40
CA PRO A 54 -2.08 -32.14 1.35
C PRO A 54 -1.91 -31.55 -0.05
N THR A 55 -2.23 -30.26 -0.19
CA THR A 55 -2.07 -29.50 -1.42
C THR A 55 -0.60 -29.34 -1.81
N PHE A 56 0.27 -28.98 -0.86
CA PHE A 56 1.70 -28.82 -1.14
C PHE A 56 2.36 -30.13 -1.59
N GLN A 57 1.94 -31.27 -1.02
CA GLN A 57 2.39 -32.59 -1.49
C GLN A 57 1.98 -32.87 -2.93
N GLN A 58 0.77 -32.46 -3.34
CA GLN A 58 0.32 -32.60 -4.73
C GLN A 58 1.11 -31.68 -5.67
N ILE A 59 1.44 -30.45 -5.25
CA ILE A 59 2.29 -29.53 -6.01
C ILE A 59 3.69 -30.13 -6.21
N ALA A 60 4.29 -30.72 -5.18
CA ALA A 60 5.58 -31.41 -5.30
C ALA A 60 5.55 -32.55 -6.34
N LYS A 61 4.50 -33.40 -6.27
CA LYS A 61 4.29 -34.47 -7.25
C LYS A 61 4.09 -33.94 -8.67
N LEU A 62 3.41 -32.81 -8.81
CA LEU A 62 3.17 -32.18 -10.11
C LEU A 62 4.47 -31.63 -10.72
N GLY A 63 5.37 -31.08 -9.90
CA GLY A 63 6.65 -30.54 -10.36
C GLY A 63 7.59 -31.59 -10.95
N SER A 64 7.49 -32.85 -10.49
CA SER A 64 8.25 -33.99 -11.03
C SER A 64 7.51 -34.75 -12.13
N ALA A 65 6.24 -34.44 -12.39
CA ALA A 65 5.43 -35.11 -13.39
C ALA A 65 5.78 -34.68 -14.82
N LYS A 66 5.56 -35.61 -15.77
CA LYS A 66 5.57 -35.32 -17.21
C LYS A 66 4.14 -35.35 -17.74
N TRP A 67 3.82 -34.42 -18.64
CA TRP A 67 2.58 -34.41 -19.39
C TRP A 67 2.86 -34.53 -20.89
N GLN A 68 2.29 -35.54 -21.55
CA GLN A 68 2.56 -35.83 -22.97
C GLN A 68 4.07 -35.84 -23.29
N GLN A 69 4.87 -36.50 -22.44
CA GLN A 69 6.35 -36.53 -22.51
C GLN A 69 7.06 -35.19 -22.30
N ARG A 70 6.34 -34.12 -21.95
CA ARG A 70 6.91 -32.80 -21.63
C ARG A 70 7.00 -32.62 -20.13
N SER A 71 8.10 -32.06 -19.66
CA SER A 71 8.22 -31.66 -18.25
C SER A 71 7.33 -30.45 -17.97
N ILE A 72 6.67 -30.47 -16.82
CA ILE A 72 5.89 -29.35 -16.28
C ILE A 72 6.86 -28.46 -15.50
N ARG A 73 6.80 -27.14 -15.72
CA ARG A 73 7.47 -26.17 -14.84
C ARG A 73 6.45 -25.42 -14.01
N LEU A 74 6.70 -25.37 -12.70
CA LEU A 74 5.86 -24.69 -11.72
C LEU A 74 6.53 -23.41 -11.26
N PHE A 75 5.75 -22.32 -11.29
CA PHE A 75 6.12 -21.04 -10.73
C PHE A 75 5.21 -20.70 -9.55
N CYS A 76 5.75 -20.05 -8.52
CA CYS A 76 4.98 -19.57 -7.38
C CYS A 76 4.64 -18.10 -7.57
N PHE A 77 3.40 -17.68 -7.33
CA PHE A 77 3.00 -16.27 -7.33
C PHE A 77 2.16 -15.95 -6.09
N GLY A 78 2.09 -14.68 -5.73
CA GLY A 78 1.36 -14.20 -4.57
C GLY A 78 1.94 -12.87 -4.11
N ASP A 79 1.19 -12.12 -3.34
CA ASP A 79 1.72 -10.88 -2.77
C ASP A 79 2.95 -11.14 -1.88
N TYR A 80 3.67 -10.06 -1.56
CA TYR A 80 4.91 -10.18 -0.79
C TYR A 80 4.68 -10.87 0.57
N GLU A 81 3.58 -10.55 1.26
CA GLU A 81 3.27 -11.10 2.57
C GLU A 81 3.01 -12.60 2.53
N LEU A 82 2.23 -13.08 1.56
CA LEU A 82 2.01 -14.51 1.39
C LEU A 82 3.29 -15.22 1.00
N LEU A 83 4.05 -14.68 0.03
CA LEU A 83 5.30 -15.32 -0.40
C LEU A 83 6.28 -15.44 0.76
N THR A 84 6.45 -14.41 1.58
CA THR A 84 7.33 -14.50 2.74
C THR A 84 6.84 -15.54 3.75
N LYS A 85 5.53 -15.61 4.03
CA LYS A 85 4.92 -16.67 4.86
C LYS A 85 5.07 -18.08 4.26
N LEU A 86 5.04 -18.25 2.95
CA LEU A 86 5.21 -19.58 2.33
C LEU A 86 6.65 -20.07 2.43
N TYR A 87 7.62 -19.16 2.51
CA TYR A 87 9.06 -19.48 2.52
C TYR A 87 9.74 -19.24 3.86
N GLY A 88 9.00 -18.95 4.94
CA GLY A 88 9.62 -18.82 6.26
C GLY A 88 10.27 -17.48 6.53
N ILE A 89 10.02 -16.47 5.72
CA ILE A 89 10.71 -15.18 5.77
C ILE A 89 9.88 -14.21 6.62
N CYS A 90 10.49 -13.57 7.62
CA CYS A 90 9.82 -12.55 8.44
C CYS A 90 10.18 -11.11 8.05
N GLY A 91 11.08 -10.91 7.08
CA GLY A 91 11.49 -9.58 6.62
C GLY A 91 12.57 -9.58 5.54
N CYS A 92 12.92 -8.38 5.06
CA CYS A 92 14.06 -8.20 4.16
C CYS A 92 15.38 -8.36 4.91
N ASN A 93 16.32 -9.09 4.31
CA ASN A 93 17.66 -9.25 4.90
C ASN A 93 18.47 -7.96 4.84
N ALA A 94 18.29 -7.17 3.77
CA ALA A 94 18.90 -5.86 3.62
C ALA A 94 18.44 -4.90 4.73
N SER A 95 19.37 -4.16 5.33
CA SER A 95 19.06 -3.04 6.21
C SER A 95 18.48 -1.86 5.43
N LYS A 96 17.82 -0.94 6.14
CA LYS A 96 17.30 0.29 5.52
C LYS A 96 18.43 1.14 4.92
N ALA A 97 19.58 1.23 5.60
CA ALA A 97 20.76 1.93 5.10
C ALA A 97 21.25 1.34 3.78
N GLN A 98 21.41 0.01 3.72
CA GLN A 98 21.83 -0.69 2.51
C GLN A 98 20.83 -0.53 1.36
N MET A 99 19.52 -0.57 1.65
CA MET A 99 18.50 -0.29 0.63
C MET A 99 18.57 1.14 0.09
N ASN A 100 19.17 2.10 0.80
CA ASN A 100 19.30 3.48 0.33
C ASN A 100 20.56 3.68 -0.52
N GLU A 101 21.61 2.88 -0.30
CA GLU A 101 22.82 2.88 -1.13
C GLU A 101 22.48 2.64 -2.61
N SER A 102 23.35 3.14 -3.49
CA SER A 102 23.21 2.88 -4.92
C SER A 102 23.49 1.40 -5.21
N TRP A 103 22.86 0.86 -6.25
CA TRP A 103 23.04 -0.55 -6.62
C TRP A 103 24.52 -0.94 -6.82
N THR A 104 25.36 -0.01 -7.30
CA THR A 104 26.81 -0.24 -7.51
C THR A 104 27.62 -0.32 -6.23
N GLU A 105 27.10 0.19 -5.11
CA GLU A 105 27.80 0.27 -3.83
C GLU A 105 27.36 -0.82 -2.85
N ARG A 106 26.28 -1.55 -3.16
CA ARG A 106 25.74 -2.59 -2.27
C ARG A 106 26.56 -3.87 -2.31
N ASP A 107 26.70 -4.48 -1.14
CA ASP A 107 27.25 -5.83 -1.03
C ASP A 107 26.38 -6.87 -1.75
N ALA A 108 27.03 -7.80 -2.45
CA ALA A 108 26.37 -8.92 -3.06
C ALA A 108 25.86 -9.89 -1.98
N TYR A 109 24.53 -10.02 -1.87
CA TYR A 109 23.93 -11.04 -1.01
C TYR A 109 23.85 -12.38 -1.75
N PRO A 110 24.19 -13.50 -1.09
CA PRO A 110 23.98 -14.81 -1.67
C PRO A 110 22.48 -15.03 -1.93
N SER A 111 22.16 -15.55 -3.11
CA SER A 111 20.80 -15.94 -3.46
C SER A 111 20.29 -17.04 -2.51
N ARG A 112 19.05 -16.91 -2.04
CA ARG A 112 18.42 -17.93 -1.20
C ARG A 112 18.03 -19.14 -2.05
N THR A 113 18.38 -20.33 -1.58
CA THR A 113 17.84 -21.62 -2.02
C THR A 113 16.97 -22.23 -0.94
N ILE A 114 16.20 -23.28 -1.26
CA ILE A 114 15.40 -24.01 -0.28
C ILE A 114 16.29 -24.57 0.84
N GLU A 115 17.43 -25.14 0.46
CA GLU A 115 18.42 -25.72 1.38
C GLU A 115 19.01 -24.64 2.29
N SER A 116 19.30 -23.45 1.75
CA SER A 116 19.79 -22.33 2.55
C SER A 116 18.75 -21.84 3.56
N ILE A 117 17.46 -21.86 3.20
CA ILE A 117 16.37 -21.47 4.10
C ILE A 117 16.24 -22.50 5.21
N GLU A 118 16.30 -23.79 4.91
CA GLU A 118 16.27 -24.85 5.92
C GLU A 118 17.46 -24.74 6.89
N ALA A 119 18.68 -24.57 6.38
CA ALA A 119 19.86 -24.38 7.21
C ALA A 119 19.77 -23.13 8.09
N ASN A 120 19.20 -22.04 7.58
CA ASN A 120 18.98 -20.82 8.36
C ASN A 120 17.92 -21.02 9.44
N TYR A 121 16.87 -21.79 9.16
CA TYR A 121 15.87 -22.13 10.16
C TYR A 121 16.43 -23.03 11.27
N ASP A 122 17.31 -23.97 10.93
CA ASP A 122 17.97 -24.78 11.95
C ASP A 122 18.86 -23.91 12.86
N ARG A 123 19.54 -22.89 12.31
CA ARG A 123 20.24 -21.85 13.10
C ARG A 123 19.30 -21.04 14.00
N PHE A 124 18.12 -20.68 13.49
CA PHE A 124 17.10 -19.98 14.26
C PHE A 124 16.66 -20.79 15.49
N LEU A 125 16.44 -22.10 15.32
CA LEU A 125 16.08 -22.99 16.41
C LEU A 125 17.22 -23.18 17.42
N GLN A 126 18.47 -23.28 16.95
CA GLN A 126 19.65 -23.38 17.82
C GLN A 126 19.84 -22.16 18.72
N ASP A 127 19.42 -20.98 18.27
CA ASP A 127 19.43 -19.74 19.07
C ASP A 127 18.16 -19.55 19.93
N GLY A 128 17.32 -20.58 20.04
CA GLY A 128 16.13 -20.56 20.90
C GLY A 128 14.88 -19.95 20.26
N GLY A 129 14.87 -19.71 18.94
CA GLY A 129 13.68 -19.30 18.21
C GLY A 129 13.20 -17.88 18.48
N ASN A 130 14.09 -16.96 18.88
CA ASN A 130 13.74 -15.58 19.16
C ASN A 130 13.55 -14.77 17.87
N GLN A 131 12.28 -14.44 17.53
CA GLN A 131 11.95 -13.68 16.33
C GLN A 131 12.63 -12.31 16.25
N HIS A 132 12.92 -11.66 17.37
CA HIS A 132 13.61 -10.36 17.39
C HIS A 132 15.05 -10.45 16.90
N ARG A 133 15.67 -11.64 17.01
CA ARG A 133 17.05 -11.91 16.58
C ARG A 133 17.12 -12.64 15.24
N ALA A 134 15.97 -12.95 14.62
CA ALA A 134 15.90 -13.71 13.37
C ALA A 134 16.71 -13.06 12.23
N LYS A 135 16.76 -11.73 12.18
CA LYS A 135 17.58 -11.04 11.17
C LYS A 135 19.06 -11.39 11.29
N ASP A 136 19.60 -11.33 12.51
CA ASP A 136 21.03 -11.47 12.76
C ASP A 136 21.48 -12.94 12.73
N VAL A 137 20.62 -13.85 13.19
CA VAL A 137 20.98 -15.26 13.39
C VAL A 137 20.63 -16.15 12.19
N SER A 138 19.47 -15.90 11.58
CA SER A 138 18.89 -16.75 10.54
C SER A 138 18.58 -16.01 9.25
N CYS A 139 19.12 -14.80 9.06
CA CYS A 139 18.87 -13.97 7.88
C CYS A 139 17.38 -13.78 7.61
N SER A 140 16.61 -13.53 8.68
CA SER A 140 15.15 -13.35 8.71
C SER A 140 14.32 -14.62 8.41
N ILE A 141 14.85 -15.82 8.68
CA ILE A 141 14.10 -17.07 8.55
C ILE A 141 13.56 -17.53 9.91
N VAL A 142 12.26 -17.81 9.98
CA VAL A 142 11.55 -18.17 11.23
C VAL A 142 10.75 -19.48 11.15
N HIS A 143 10.62 -20.09 9.97
CA HIS A 143 10.08 -21.44 9.81
C HIS A 143 10.56 -22.11 8.52
N ARG A 144 10.34 -23.43 8.38
CA ARG A 144 10.67 -24.18 7.16
C ARG A 144 9.79 -23.76 5.98
N PRO A 145 10.30 -23.80 4.74
CA PRO A 145 9.50 -23.49 3.56
C PRO A 145 8.33 -24.48 3.43
N LEU A 146 7.13 -23.96 3.22
CA LEU A 146 5.92 -24.75 3.03
C LEU A 146 5.70 -25.11 1.56
N MET A 147 6.15 -24.23 0.66
CA MET A 147 5.99 -24.40 -0.78
C MET A 147 7.20 -25.14 -1.38
N PRO A 148 7.02 -26.30 -2.02
CA PRO A 148 8.10 -27.08 -2.62
C PRO A 148 8.47 -26.57 -4.03
N ILE A 149 8.53 -25.25 -4.19
CA ILE A 149 8.93 -24.58 -5.44
C ILE A 149 10.19 -23.79 -5.15
N ALA A 150 11.23 -24.01 -5.94
CA ALA A 150 12.51 -23.32 -5.79
C ALA A 150 12.35 -21.78 -5.89
N ILE A 151 13.19 -21.05 -5.16
CA ILE A 151 13.09 -19.59 -5.03
C ILE A 151 13.27 -18.88 -6.38
N ASP A 152 14.07 -19.43 -7.29
CA ASP A 152 14.26 -18.94 -8.65
C ASP A 152 13.00 -19.06 -9.53
N HIS A 153 12.02 -19.85 -9.10
CA HIS A 153 10.69 -19.97 -9.72
C HIS A 153 9.61 -19.17 -8.97
N VAL A 154 9.97 -18.38 -7.96
CA VAL A 154 9.06 -17.43 -7.31
C VAL A 154 9.02 -16.15 -8.13
N ILE A 155 7.80 -15.74 -8.50
CA ILE A 155 7.58 -14.55 -9.31
C ILE A 155 7.50 -13.32 -8.41
N LEU A 156 8.23 -12.26 -8.76
CA LEU A 156 8.08 -10.97 -8.11
C LEU A 156 6.64 -10.47 -8.18
N PRO A 157 6.11 -9.87 -7.08
CA PRO A 157 4.73 -9.41 -7.01
C PRO A 157 4.54 -8.07 -7.75
N THR A 158 4.68 -8.12 -9.06
CA THR A 158 4.87 -6.96 -9.96
C THR A 158 3.64 -6.06 -10.04
N LEU A 159 2.46 -6.65 -9.88
CA LEU A 159 1.21 -5.90 -9.72
C LEU A 159 1.27 -5.04 -8.45
N HIS A 160 1.60 -5.66 -7.32
CA HIS A 160 1.71 -4.99 -6.03
C HIS A 160 2.89 -4.02 -5.93
N ILE A 161 3.98 -4.28 -6.65
CA ILE A 161 5.10 -3.34 -6.83
C ILE A 161 4.59 -2.10 -7.57
N SER A 162 3.96 -2.28 -8.74
CA SER A 162 3.45 -1.16 -9.54
C SER A 162 2.43 -0.32 -8.75
N LEU A 163 1.50 -0.98 -8.05
CA LEU A 163 0.51 -0.32 -7.19
C LEU A 163 1.17 0.46 -6.04
N GLY A 164 2.12 -0.16 -5.35
CA GLY A 164 2.79 0.46 -4.21
C GLY A 164 3.66 1.65 -4.60
N VAL A 165 4.44 1.51 -5.67
CA VAL A 165 5.31 2.59 -6.15
C VAL A 165 4.48 3.75 -6.69
N PHE A 166 3.49 3.48 -7.54
CA PHE A 166 2.63 4.55 -8.07
C PHE A 166 1.88 5.28 -6.96
N LYS A 167 1.28 4.54 -6.00
CA LYS A 167 0.58 5.16 -4.87
C LYS A 167 1.53 6.09 -4.10
N LYS A 168 2.76 5.65 -3.82
CA LYS A 168 3.73 6.46 -3.07
C LYS A 168 4.13 7.73 -3.83
N LEU A 169 4.36 7.63 -5.13
CA LEU A 169 4.62 8.79 -5.99
C LEU A 169 3.43 9.76 -5.99
N PHE A 170 2.22 9.24 -6.11
CA PHE A 170 1.00 10.03 -6.10
C PHE A 170 0.75 10.70 -4.75
N ASP A 171 0.90 9.99 -3.64
CA ASP A 171 0.75 10.54 -2.29
C ASP A 171 1.77 11.68 -2.05
N ALA A 172 3.00 11.53 -2.54
CA ALA A 172 4.03 12.57 -2.48
C ALA A 172 3.68 13.78 -3.35
N PHE A 173 3.11 13.56 -4.53
CA PHE A 173 2.62 14.61 -5.41
C PHE A 173 1.43 15.36 -4.81
N GLU A 174 0.43 14.64 -4.28
CA GLU A 174 -0.74 15.20 -3.57
C GLU A 174 -0.28 16.01 -2.34
N SER A 175 0.73 15.51 -1.62
CA SER A 175 1.34 16.25 -0.49
C SER A 175 2.07 17.52 -0.94
N ALA A 176 2.76 17.49 -2.08
CA ALA A 176 3.39 18.68 -2.64
C ALA A 176 2.36 19.72 -3.08
N CYS A 177 1.28 19.29 -3.73
CA CYS A 177 0.16 20.15 -4.11
C CYS A 177 -0.50 20.77 -2.87
N HIS A 178 -0.71 19.98 -1.82
CA HIS A 178 -1.29 20.46 -0.57
C HIS A 178 -0.41 21.52 0.12
N ARG A 179 0.93 21.45 -0.01
CA ARG A 179 1.81 22.52 0.49
C ARG A 179 1.57 23.85 -0.22
N VAL A 180 1.35 23.82 -1.53
CA VAL A 180 1.00 25.03 -2.30
C VAL A 180 -0.38 25.54 -1.89
N ASP A 181 -1.36 24.64 -1.71
CA ASP A 181 -2.68 25.00 -1.19
C ASP A 181 -2.60 25.66 0.19
N MET A 182 -1.74 25.17 1.08
CA MET A 182 -1.47 25.76 2.40
C MET A 182 -0.90 27.17 2.30
N GLN A 183 0.07 27.38 1.41
CA GLN A 183 0.65 28.71 1.21
C GLN A 183 -0.39 29.67 0.63
N LEU A 184 -1.18 29.22 -0.35
CA LEU A 184 -2.29 30.00 -0.92
C LEU A 184 -3.32 30.36 0.16
N PHE A 185 -3.67 29.40 1.02
CA PHE A 185 -4.58 29.58 2.14
C PHE A 185 -4.06 30.65 3.11
N GLN A 186 -2.80 30.56 3.53
CA GLN A 186 -2.18 31.52 4.45
C GLN A 186 -2.14 32.93 3.87
N VAL A 187 -1.78 33.07 2.59
CA VAL A 187 -1.75 34.36 1.91
C VAL A 187 -3.14 34.98 1.87
N ARG A 188 -4.16 34.20 1.48
CA ARG A 188 -5.55 34.69 1.39
C ARG A 188 -6.18 35.02 2.74
N VAL A 189 -5.91 34.24 3.79
CA VAL A 189 -6.34 34.58 5.16
C VAL A 189 -5.76 35.93 5.58
N ALA A 190 -4.53 36.24 5.19
CA ALA A 190 -3.88 37.51 5.51
C ALA A 190 -4.35 38.72 4.67
N THR A 191 -5.07 38.51 3.55
CA THR A 191 -5.42 39.61 2.60
C THR A 191 -6.88 40.07 2.65
N GLU A 192 -7.65 39.70 3.68
CA GLU A 192 -9.07 40.09 3.88
C GLU A 192 -9.93 40.19 2.60
N GLY A 193 -10.64 39.10 2.29
CA GLY A 193 -11.87 39.19 1.52
C GLY A 193 -11.99 38.20 0.37
N GLN A 194 -13.13 37.49 0.33
CA GLN A 194 -14.03 37.48 -0.83
C GLN A 194 -15.33 36.71 -0.50
N GLU A 195 -16.33 36.92 -1.37
CA GLU A 195 -17.61 36.22 -1.38
C GLU A 195 -17.46 34.70 -1.52
N GLN A 196 -18.44 33.98 -0.97
CA GLN A 196 -18.43 32.52 -0.85
C GLN A 196 -18.71 31.87 -2.21
N LYS A 197 -17.68 31.38 -2.91
CA LYS A 197 -17.86 30.67 -4.20
C LYS A 197 -17.68 29.16 -4.08
N ASN A 198 -16.86 28.69 -3.13
CA ASN A 198 -16.55 27.26 -2.97
C ASN A 198 -16.22 26.87 -1.51
N TYR A 199 -16.01 25.57 -1.27
CA TYR A 199 -15.68 25.03 0.06
C TYR A 199 -14.37 25.59 0.64
N PHE A 200 -13.40 25.91 -0.22
CA PHE A 200 -12.12 26.49 0.21
C PHE A 200 -12.31 27.92 0.75
N ASP A 201 -13.11 28.75 0.08
CA ASP A 201 -13.44 30.11 0.54
C ASP A 201 -14.22 30.08 1.87
N TYR A 202 -15.11 29.09 2.05
CA TYR A 202 -15.78 28.87 3.34
C TYR A 202 -14.78 28.58 4.47
N ARG A 203 -13.75 27.77 4.20
CA ARG A 203 -12.71 27.45 5.19
C ARG A 203 -11.83 28.66 5.50
N ILE A 204 -11.49 29.47 4.50
CA ILE A 204 -10.76 30.72 4.69
C ILE A 204 -11.55 31.64 5.63
N ARG A 205 -12.86 31.80 5.41
CA ARG A 205 -13.70 32.64 6.28
C ARG A 205 -13.77 32.11 7.71
N ASN A 206 -14.06 30.82 7.90
CA ASN A 206 -14.10 30.24 9.24
C ASN A 206 -12.78 30.43 10.00
N GLU A 207 -11.65 30.37 9.29
CA GLU A 207 -10.34 30.60 9.89
C GLU A 207 -10.10 32.08 10.21
N ILE A 208 -10.53 33.00 9.35
CA ILE A 208 -10.53 34.45 9.66
C ILE A 208 -11.39 34.73 10.90
N GLU A 209 -12.61 34.18 10.97
CA GLU A 209 -13.50 34.33 12.13
C GLU A 209 -12.86 33.72 13.40
N ARG A 210 -12.21 32.56 13.29
CA ARG A 210 -11.46 31.94 14.39
C ARG A 210 -10.31 32.85 14.85
N GLN A 211 -9.53 33.41 13.92
CA GLN A 211 -8.42 34.31 14.25
C GLN A 211 -8.92 35.62 14.89
N GLN A 212 -10.01 36.19 14.39
CA GLN A 212 -10.64 37.37 14.99
C GLN A 212 -11.14 37.09 16.42
N LYS A 213 -11.74 35.92 16.64
CA LYS A 213 -12.18 35.49 17.99
C LYS A 213 -10.99 35.31 18.93
N ILE A 214 -9.94 34.61 18.50
CA ILE A 214 -8.73 34.42 19.31
C ILE A 214 -8.05 35.76 19.60
N GLN A 215 -8.01 36.67 18.63
CA GLN A 215 -7.43 38.01 18.80
C GLN A 215 -8.21 38.82 19.84
N LYS A 216 -9.56 38.79 19.77
CA LYS A 216 -10.41 39.44 20.76
C LYS A 216 -10.23 38.83 22.15
N ASP A 217 -10.22 37.51 22.26
CA ASP A 217 -9.98 36.81 23.53
C ASP A 217 -8.58 37.14 24.09
N LEU A 218 -7.56 37.25 23.24
CA LEU A 218 -6.20 37.68 23.62
C LEU A 218 -6.18 39.12 24.16
N GLU A 219 -6.88 40.05 23.51
CA GLU A 219 -6.98 41.44 23.96
C GLU A 219 -7.69 41.53 25.32
N GLU A 220 -8.81 40.84 25.49
CA GLU A 220 -9.55 40.78 26.75
C GLU A 220 -8.70 40.18 27.89
N LYS A 221 -7.97 39.08 27.61
CA LYS A 221 -7.12 38.41 28.60
C LYS A 221 -5.87 39.23 28.95
N ARG A 222 -5.29 39.94 27.98
CA ARG A 222 -4.17 40.86 28.23
C ARG A 222 -4.59 42.04 29.10
N LEU A 223 -5.79 42.59 28.88
CA LEU A 223 -6.33 43.63 29.74
C LEU A 223 -6.53 43.13 31.18
N GLN A 224 -7.12 41.93 31.35
CA GLN A 224 -7.28 41.30 32.66
C GLN A 224 -5.95 40.99 33.37
N LEU A 225 -4.89 40.69 32.60
CA LEU A 225 -3.55 40.48 33.15
C LEU A 225 -2.98 41.80 33.67
N ILE A 226 -3.08 42.88 32.88
CA ILE A 226 -2.64 44.22 33.30
C ILE A 226 -3.35 44.64 34.58
N ASP A 227 -4.69 44.47 34.64
CA ASP A 227 -5.46 44.80 35.84
C ASP A 227 -4.99 43.99 37.07
N ALA A 228 -4.71 42.69 36.90
CA ALA A 228 -4.22 41.83 37.97
C ALA A 228 -2.77 42.16 38.40
N GLU A 229 -1.92 42.56 37.46
CA GLU A 229 -0.55 43.01 37.70
C GLU A 229 -0.53 44.37 38.42
N ASP A 230 -1.45 45.28 38.10
CA ASP A 230 -1.60 46.59 38.75
C ASP A 230 -2.23 46.48 40.15
N GLU A 231 -3.11 45.49 40.38
CA GLU A 231 -3.68 45.20 41.70
C GLU A 231 -2.63 44.68 42.71
N LEU A 232 -1.57 43.98 42.27
CA LEU A 232 -0.55 43.41 43.15
C LEU A 232 0.17 44.50 43.99
N PRO A 233 0.77 45.55 43.39
CA PRO A 233 1.42 46.62 44.13
C PRO A 233 0.45 47.42 45.00
N LEU A 234 -0.77 47.67 44.50
CA LEU A 234 -1.80 48.38 45.25
C LEU A 234 -2.25 47.61 46.49
N HIS A 235 -2.33 46.28 46.40
CA HIS A 235 -2.65 45.45 47.56
C HIS A 235 -1.52 45.51 48.59
N VAL A 236 -0.26 45.34 48.16
CA VAL A 236 0.92 45.41 49.04
C VAL A 236 1.06 46.76 49.76
N LEU A 237 0.65 47.86 49.12
CA LEU A 237 0.65 49.20 49.73
C LEU A 237 -0.50 49.42 50.74
N ARG A 238 -1.58 48.63 50.67
CA ARG A 238 -2.78 48.76 51.51
C ARG A 238 -2.77 47.82 52.72
N THR A 239 -2.03 46.71 52.69
CA THR A 239 -1.95 45.76 53.79
C THR A 239 -0.84 46.12 54.79
N THR A 240 -1.17 46.14 56.08
CA THR A 240 -0.18 46.20 57.17
C THR A 240 0.52 44.85 57.31
N LYS A 241 1.82 44.86 57.66
CA LYS A 241 2.76 43.72 57.68
C LYS A 241 2.32 42.42 58.39
N GLU A 242 1.19 42.42 59.10
CA GLU A 242 0.71 41.30 59.91
C GLU A 242 -0.37 40.44 59.20
N ASP A 243 -1.00 40.94 58.12
CA ASP A 243 -2.02 40.24 57.32
C ASP A 243 -1.59 40.14 55.84
N MET A 244 -0.52 39.39 55.54
CA MET A 244 -0.26 38.93 54.17
C MET A 244 -1.28 37.83 53.82
N ASP A 245 -2.51 38.27 53.61
CA ASP A 245 -3.70 37.45 53.45
C ASP A 245 -3.71 36.64 52.15
N GLY A 246 -4.48 35.55 52.15
CA GLY A 246 -4.73 34.68 51.00
C GLY A 246 -5.20 35.43 49.73
N ALA A 247 -5.69 36.67 49.86
CA ALA A 247 -6.02 37.56 48.76
C ALA A 247 -4.81 37.91 47.88
N PHE A 248 -3.60 38.13 48.44
CA PHE A 248 -2.40 38.36 47.62
C PHE A 248 -2.07 37.13 46.77
N LEU A 249 -2.15 35.94 47.38
CA LEU A 249 -1.89 34.67 46.70
C LEU A 249 -2.94 34.40 45.62
N GLU A 250 -4.19 34.83 45.82
CA GLU A 250 -5.28 34.70 44.86
C GLU A 250 -5.07 35.59 43.62
N ILE A 251 -4.66 36.85 43.80
CA ILE A 251 -4.36 37.77 42.68
C ILE A 251 -3.12 37.28 41.92
N ALA A 252 -2.07 36.84 42.62
CA ALA A 252 -0.86 36.28 41.98
C ALA A 252 -1.18 35.00 41.18
N ASN A 253 -2.02 34.11 41.71
CA ASN A 253 -2.48 32.91 41.01
C ASN A 253 -3.35 33.27 39.79
N LYS A 254 -4.18 34.31 39.87
CA LYS A 254 -4.99 34.81 38.76
C LYS A 254 -4.09 35.33 37.62
N ALA A 255 -3.09 36.14 37.93
CA ALA A 255 -2.12 36.65 36.95
C ALA A 255 -1.37 35.49 36.27
N PHE A 256 -0.87 34.52 37.05
CA PHE A 256 -0.18 33.34 36.51
C PHE A 256 -1.07 32.51 35.57
N ARG A 257 -2.34 32.28 35.95
CA ARG A 257 -3.30 31.55 35.09
C ARG A 257 -3.57 32.27 33.78
N LEU A 258 -3.77 33.59 33.84
CA LEU A 258 -3.97 34.42 32.64
C LEU A 258 -2.75 34.35 31.72
N GLN A 259 -1.53 34.35 32.26
CA GLN A 259 -0.31 34.27 31.46
C GLN A 259 -0.12 32.91 30.76
N VAL A 260 -0.48 31.81 31.43
CA VAL A 260 -0.52 30.47 30.82
C VAL A 260 -1.58 30.39 29.72
N GLU A 261 -2.76 30.98 29.94
CA GLU A 261 -3.85 30.98 28.97
C GLU A 261 -3.53 31.82 27.73
N ILE A 262 -2.92 33.01 27.91
CA ILE A 262 -2.38 33.84 26.82
C ILE A 262 -1.35 33.04 26.02
N SER A 263 -0.40 32.38 26.69
CA SER A 263 0.60 31.56 26.01
C SER A 263 -0.01 30.40 25.21
N ARG A 264 -1.13 29.83 25.67
CA ARG A 264 -1.87 28.79 24.95
C ARG A 264 -2.58 29.38 23.72
N LEU A 265 -3.29 30.49 23.87
CA LEU A 265 -4.00 31.17 22.80
C LEU A 265 -3.03 31.69 21.72
N GLU A 266 -1.86 32.20 22.10
CA GLU A 266 -0.81 32.59 21.15
C GLU A 266 -0.26 31.42 20.34
N LYS A 267 -0.21 30.20 20.92
CA LYS A 267 0.13 28.98 20.18
C LYS A 267 -1.00 28.59 19.22
N GLU A 268 -2.25 28.68 19.68
CA GLU A 268 -3.43 28.34 18.89
C GLU A 268 -3.69 29.32 17.73
N ALA A 269 -3.31 30.59 17.89
CA ALA A 269 -3.34 31.61 16.85
C ALA A 269 -2.32 31.36 15.73
N LYS A 270 -1.17 30.75 16.07
CA LYS A 270 -0.09 30.43 15.11
C LYS A 270 -0.36 29.17 14.30
N THR A 271 -1.17 28.26 14.82
CA THR A 271 -1.58 27.04 14.09
C THR A 271 -2.70 27.37 13.12
N VAL A 272 -2.38 27.42 11.83
CA VAL A 272 -3.36 27.54 10.75
C VAL A 272 -3.67 26.15 10.20
N GLU A 273 -4.93 25.72 10.24
CA GLU A 273 -5.31 24.35 9.87
C GLU A 273 -6.12 24.29 8.57
N LEU A 274 -5.52 23.72 7.52
CA LEU A 274 -6.24 23.19 6.36
C LEU A 274 -6.14 21.66 6.39
N PRO A 275 -7.24 20.91 6.37
CA PRO A 275 -7.17 19.46 6.29
C PRO A 275 -6.47 19.00 5.01
N PHE A 276 -5.72 17.92 5.13
CA PHE A 276 -4.98 17.34 4.02
C PHE A 276 -5.87 17.09 2.80
N ALA A 277 -5.36 17.47 1.61
CA ALA A 277 -6.01 17.29 0.32
C ALA A 277 -7.39 17.96 0.15
N THR A 278 -7.71 18.99 0.94
CA THR A 278 -8.97 19.76 0.80
C THR A 278 -8.81 21.09 0.06
N GLY A 279 -7.58 21.47 -0.28
CA GLY A 279 -7.30 22.67 -1.06
C GLY A 279 -7.68 22.53 -2.55
N PRO A 280 -7.76 23.65 -3.29
CA PRO A 280 -8.22 23.67 -4.67
C PRO A 280 -7.34 22.83 -5.60
N ILE A 281 -6.02 22.84 -5.41
CA ILE A 281 -5.10 22.06 -6.25
C ILE A 281 -5.24 20.58 -5.94
N ALA A 282 -5.11 20.19 -4.66
CA ALA A 282 -5.13 18.78 -4.27
C ALA A 282 -6.49 18.10 -4.56
N SER A 283 -7.61 18.81 -4.38
CA SER A 283 -8.94 18.29 -4.71
C SER A 283 -9.17 18.16 -6.23
N SER A 284 -8.55 19.00 -7.04
CA SER A 284 -8.62 18.93 -8.51
C SER A 284 -7.94 17.68 -9.06
N LEU A 285 -6.94 17.12 -8.37
CA LEU A 285 -6.29 15.88 -8.77
C LEU A 285 -7.28 14.71 -8.87
N ASP A 286 -8.18 14.58 -7.90
CA ASP A 286 -9.22 13.54 -7.93
C ASP A 286 -10.20 13.74 -9.09
N THR A 287 -10.48 14.99 -9.44
CA THR A 287 -11.35 15.32 -10.58
C THR A 287 -10.73 14.85 -11.90
N ILE A 288 -9.43 15.10 -12.11
CA ILE A 288 -8.71 14.62 -13.30
C ILE A 288 -8.65 13.09 -13.33
N LEU A 289 -8.39 12.43 -12.20
CA LEU A 289 -8.43 10.97 -12.13
C LEU A 289 -9.81 10.42 -12.53
N GLN A 290 -10.89 11.03 -12.05
CA GLN A 290 -12.26 10.62 -12.38
C GLN A 290 -12.58 10.80 -13.88
N GLN A 291 -12.12 11.89 -14.50
CA GLN A 291 -12.26 12.12 -15.95
C GLN A 291 -11.61 11.00 -16.77
N HIS A 292 -10.49 10.46 -16.31
CA HIS A 292 -9.81 9.31 -16.92
C HIS A 292 -10.34 7.94 -16.44
N ARG A 293 -11.49 7.92 -15.76
CA ARG A 293 -12.14 6.70 -15.23
C ARG A 293 -11.19 5.92 -14.30
N VAL A 294 -10.49 6.66 -13.44
CA VAL A 294 -9.69 6.15 -12.33
C VAL A 294 -10.37 6.55 -11.04
N GLN A 295 -10.84 5.56 -10.28
CA GLN A 295 -11.46 5.78 -8.97
C GLN A 295 -10.57 5.23 -7.87
N ARG A 296 -10.19 6.09 -6.92
CA ARG A 296 -9.45 5.70 -5.71
C ARG A 296 -10.42 5.08 -4.69
N GLN A 297 -10.01 4.02 -4.02
CA GLN A 297 -10.85 3.36 -3.02
C GLN A 297 -10.88 4.19 -1.72
N ALA A 298 -11.97 4.90 -1.46
CA ALA A 298 -12.11 5.85 -0.34
C ALA A 298 -11.82 5.22 1.04
N TYR A 299 -12.30 4.00 1.31
CA TYR A 299 -12.18 3.33 2.61
C TYR A 299 -10.88 2.54 2.81
N HIS A 300 -9.99 2.54 1.81
CA HIS A 300 -8.72 1.81 1.86
C HIS A 300 -7.55 2.76 1.57
N GLY A 301 -7.50 3.89 2.27
CA GLY A 301 -6.39 4.85 2.16
C GLY A 301 -6.20 5.43 0.74
N LYS A 302 -7.31 5.62 0.02
CA LYS A 302 -7.33 6.07 -1.39
C LYS A 302 -6.49 5.17 -2.32
N ALA A 303 -6.50 3.85 -2.09
CA ALA A 303 -5.72 2.90 -2.90
C ALA A 303 -6.14 2.88 -4.38
N PHE A 304 -5.16 2.59 -5.25
CA PHE A 304 -5.36 2.33 -6.67
C PHE A 304 -5.64 0.84 -6.90
N VAL A 305 -6.26 0.53 -8.04
CA VAL A 305 -6.44 -0.84 -8.55
C VAL A 305 -5.50 -1.05 -9.73
N GLY A 306 -5.08 -2.29 -10.00
CA GLY A 306 -4.11 -2.62 -11.07
C GLY A 306 -4.34 -1.91 -12.40
N ASN A 307 -5.57 -1.96 -12.92
CA ASN A 307 -5.93 -1.30 -14.17
C ASN A 307 -5.87 0.23 -14.11
N HIS A 308 -6.04 0.82 -12.92
CA HIS A 308 -5.92 2.27 -12.75
C HIS A 308 -4.47 2.73 -12.90
N VAL A 309 -3.51 1.98 -12.35
CA VAL A 309 -2.08 2.33 -12.49
C VAL A 309 -1.67 2.31 -13.97
N HIS A 310 -2.12 1.30 -14.72
CA HIS A 310 -1.82 1.22 -16.15
C HIS A 310 -2.30 2.48 -16.91
N LYS A 311 -3.53 2.93 -16.65
CA LYS A 311 -4.08 4.17 -17.20
C LYS A 311 -3.31 5.41 -16.73
N CYS A 312 -2.99 5.49 -15.44
CA CYS A 312 -2.22 6.62 -14.90
C CYS A 312 -0.80 6.71 -15.46
N CYS A 313 -0.25 5.60 -15.98
CA CYS A 313 1.04 5.58 -16.68
C CYS A 313 0.91 5.93 -18.18
N GLU A 314 -0.27 6.32 -18.67
CA GLU A 314 -0.42 6.85 -20.02
C GLU A 314 0.09 8.30 -20.09
N PRO A 315 0.89 8.68 -21.12
CA PRO A 315 1.49 10.01 -21.19
C PRO A 315 0.47 11.15 -21.19
N LEU A 316 -0.73 10.92 -21.74
CA LEU A 316 -1.81 11.91 -21.72
C LEU A 316 -2.32 12.17 -20.30
N VAL A 317 -2.50 11.10 -19.51
CA VAL A 317 -2.99 11.19 -18.13
C VAL A 317 -1.93 11.83 -17.23
N ILE A 318 -0.65 11.47 -17.41
CA ILE A 318 0.45 12.07 -16.66
C ILE A 318 0.49 13.58 -16.90
N LYS A 319 0.50 14.00 -18.17
CA LYS A 319 0.50 15.43 -18.53
C LYS A 319 -0.70 16.18 -17.97
N ALA A 320 -1.89 15.59 -18.04
CA ALA A 320 -3.10 16.19 -17.48
C ALA A 320 -2.99 16.37 -15.96
N LEU A 321 -2.50 15.34 -15.23
CA LEU A 321 -2.33 15.42 -13.77
C LEU A 321 -1.28 16.44 -13.36
N THR A 322 -0.16 16.51 -14.08
CA THR A 322 0.98 17.37 -13.70
C THR A 322 0.83 18.82 -14.16
N ALA A 323 -0.15 19.12 -15.02
CA ALA A 323 -0.54 20.49 -15.36
C ALA A 323 -1.42 21.12 -14.26
N VAL A 324 -2.17 20.32 -13.48
CA VAL A 324 -3.10 20.79 -12.45
C VAL A 324 -2.51 21.82 -11.49
N PRO A 325 -1.30 21.62 -10.91
CA PRO A 325 -0.74 22.56 -9.94
C PRO A 325 -0.68 23.98 -10.49
N LEU A 326 -0.18 24.14 -11.72
CA LEU A 326 -0.04 25.46 -12.33
C LEU A 326 -1.39 26.03 -12.75
N GLU A 327 -2.22 25.27 -13.46
CA GLU A 327 -3.50 25.74 -13.98
C GLU A 327 -4.46 26.16 -12.86
N VAL A 328 -4.50 25.40 -11.77
CA VAL A 328 -5.39 25.68 -10.64
C VAL A 328 -4.81 26.78 -9.76
N ALA A 329 -3.49 26.84 -9.58
CA ALA A 329 -2.87 27.97 -8.90
C ALA A 329 -3.17 29.28 -9.62
N GLU A 330 -2.97 29.37 -10.94
CA GLU A 330 -3.27 30.56 -11.73
C GLU A 330 -4.73 31.01 -11.60
N LYS A 331 -5.69 30.08 -11.64
CA LYS A 331 -7.12 30.39 -11.47
C LYS A 331 -7.49 30.82 -10.05
N SER A 332 -6.70 30.39 -9.06
CA SER A 332 -6.94 30.68 -7.65
C SER A 332 -6.16 31.91 -7.17
N LEU A 333 -5.30 32.48 -8.00
CA LEU A 333 -4.63 33.74 -7.72
C LEU A 333 -5.58 34.90 -8.07
N THR A 334 -5.93 35.70 -7.07
CA THR A 334 -6.76 36.91 -7.22
C THR A 334 -5.89 38.16 -7.23
N ASP A 335 -6.41 39.26 -7.78
CA ASP A 335 -5.70 40.55 -7.84
C ASP A 335 -5.33 41.11 -6.46
N ASP A 336 -6.03 40.65 -5.42
CA ASP A 336 -5.83 41.04 -4.02
C ASP A 336 -4.53 40.47 -3.41
N ILE A 337 -3.91 39.48 -4.06
CA ILE A 337 -2.69 38.83 -3.58
C ILE A 337 -1.45 39.66 -3.97
N PRO A 338 -0.49 39.93 -3.05
CA PRO A 338 0.73 40.66 -3.39
C PRO A 338 1.49 40.00 -4.55
N LEU A 339 1.94 40.81 -5.52
CA LEU A 339 2.63 40.32 -6.74
C LEU A 339 3.83 39.40 -6.43
N ALA A 340 4.58 39.70 -5.37
CA ALA A 340 5.70 38.86 -4.93
C ALA A 340 5.25 37.46 -4.46
N ALA A 341 4.11 37.37 -3.77
CA ALA A 341 3.53 36.10 -3.33
C ALA A 341 2.93 35.33 -4.52
N HIS A 342 2.31 36.05 -5.45
CA HIS A 342 1.80 35.52 -6.72
C HIS A 342 2.92 34.81 -7.52
N ASP A 343 4.03 35.50 -7.76
CA ASP A 343 5.17 34.94 -8.52
C ASP A 343 5.85 33.78 -7.82
N LYS A 344 5.86 33.77 -6.48
CA LYS A 344 6.39 32.66 -5.69
C LYS A 344 5.52 31.41 -5.84
N LEU A 345 4.21 31.53 -5.61
CA LEU A 345 3.24 30.43 -5.70
C LEU A 345 3.21 29.84 -7.11
N ARG A 346 3.17 30.69 -8.14
CA ARG A 346 3.21 30.28 -9.54
C ARG A 346 4.47 29.47 -9.87
N ARG A 347 5.65 29.94 -9.44
CA ARG A 347 6.92 29.23 -9.67
C ARG A 347 6.97 27.89 -8.95
N GLU A 348 6.52 27.83 -7.70
CA GLU A 348 6.49 26.61 -6.92
C GLU A 348 5.54 25.57 -7.54
N ALA A 349 4.34 26.00 -7.94
CA ALA A 349 3.37 25.14 -8.63
C ALA A 349 3.90 24.60 -9.97
N ALA A 350 4.51 25.47 -10.80
CA ALA A 350 5.13 25.07 -12.06
C ALA A 350 6.27 24.06 -11.85
N HIS A 351 7.13 24.32 -10.86
CA HIS A 351 8.26 23.45 -10.52
C HIS A 351 7.77 22.06 -10.08
N ILE A 352 6.75 21.99 -9.22
CA ILE A 352 6.12 20.73 -8.80
C ILE A 352 5.59 19.95 -10.01
N GLY A 353 4.85 20.62 -10.91
CA GLY A 353 4.29 19.99 -12.11
C GLY A 353 5.37 19.38 -13.01
N VAL A 354 6.38 20.16 -13.40
CA VAL A 354 7.47 19.71 -14.29
C VAL A 354 8.23 18.53 -13.67
N HIS A 355 8.59 18.65 -12.40
CA HIS A 355 9.45 17.67 -11.74
C HIS A 355 8.74 16.33 -11.52
N PHE A 356 7.47 16.35 -11.08
CA PHE A 356 6.69 15.13 -10.97
C PHE A 356 6.31 14.54 -12.33
N GLN A 357 6.15 15.36 -13.38
CA GLN A 357 5.94 14.86 -14.74
C GLN A 357 7.11 14.01 -15.22
N GLU A 358 8.34 14.51 -15.04
CA GLU A 358 9.54 13.75 -15.38
C GLU A 358 9.58 12.41 -14.63
N LEU A 359 9.33 12.44 -13.31
CA LEU A 359 9.38 11.24 -12.48
C LEU A 359 8.29 10.22 -12.86
N PHE A 360 7.05 10.67 -13.08
CA PHE A 360 5.96 9.80 -13.53
C PHE A 360 6.23 9.20 -14.91
N MET A 361 6.82 9.96 -15.83
CA MET A 361 7.18 9.45 -17.15
C MET A 361 8.26 8.37 -17.06
N LYS A 362 9.32 8.58 -16.27
CA LYS A 362 10.36 7.56 -16.03
C LYS A 362 9.76 6.29 -15.42
N PHE A 363 8.86 6.44 -14.43
CA PHE A 363 8.16 5.29 -13.85
C PHE A 363 7.23 4.59 -14.86
N ALA A 364 6.56 5.35 -15.74
CA ALA A 364 5.70 4.79 -16.77
C ALA A 364 6.47 3.94 -17.79
N ASP A 365 7.69 4.34 -18.13
CA ASP A 365 8.58 3.56 -19.00
C ASP A 365 8.98 2.24 -18.34
N VAL A 366 9.36 2.28 -17.05
CA VAL A 366 9.61 1.06 -16.26
C VAL A 366 8.36 0.18 -16.21
N HIS A 367 7.20 0.75 -15.88
CA HIS A 367 5.94 0.02 -15.76
C HIS A 367 5.58 -0.70 -17.07
N LYS A 368 5.68 -0.02 -18.21
CA LYS A 368 5.41 -0.61 -19.54
C LYS A 368 6.47 -1.66 -19.91
N GLY A 369 7.73 -1.38 -19.61
CA GLY A 369 8.85 -2.26 -19.90
C GLY A 369 8.76 -3.60 -19.18
N ILE A 370 8.24 -3.64 -17.95
CA ILE A 370 8.16 -4.90 -17.18
C ILE A 370 6.78 -5.58 -17.27
N ASN A 371 5.68 -4.84 -17.44
CA ASN A 371 4.32 -5.39 -17.36
C ASN A 371 3.70 -5.74 -18.72
N HIS A 372 4.43 -6.44 -19.57
CA HIS A 372 3.91 -6.99 -20.83
C HIS A 372 3.98 -8.53 -20.84
N SER A 373 3.29 -9.19 -21.77
CA SER A 373 3.22 -10.67 -21.82
C SER A 373 4.11 -11.31 -22.90
N SER A 374 4.80 -10.51 -23.72
CA SER A 374 5.64 -11.01 -24.80
C SER A 374 7.01 -11.50 -24.31
N ALA A 375 7.67 -12.28 -25.16
CA ALA A 375 9.08 -12.63 -24.97
C ALA A 375 9.95 -11.36 -24.98
N VAL A 376 11.06 -11.41 -24.22
CA VAL A 376 11.98 -10.28 -24.05
C VAL A 376 13.36 -10.68 -24.57
N THR A 377 13.94 -9.86 -25.45
CA THR A 377 15.32 -10.02 -25.94
C THR A 377 16.33 -9.43 -24.95
N GLN A 378 17.61 -9.80 -25.07
CA GLN A 378 18.65 -9.21 -24.20
C GLN A 378 18.75 -7.69 -24.37
N GLN A 379 18.58 -7.17 -25.59
CA GLN A 379 18.58 -5.73 -25.83
C GLN A 379 17.43 -5.04 -25.10
N GLN A 380 16.22 -5.62 -25.11
CA GLN A 380 15.08 -5.09 -24.37
C GLN A 380 15.30 -5.13 -22.86
N ILE A 381 15.93 -6.19 -22.34
CA ILE A 381 16.31 -6.28 -20.91
C ILE A 381 17.25 -5.14 -20.55
N ASN A 382 18.28 -4.88 -21.37
CA ASN A 382 19.22 -3.78 -21.12
C ASN A 382 18.51 -2.42 -21.14
N CYS A 383 17.55 -2.21 -22.05
CA CYS A 383 16.74 -0.98 -22.05
C CYS A 383 15.91 -0.84 -20.77
N ILE A 384 15.28 -1.93 -20.29
CA ILE A 384 14.51 -1.93 -19.05
C ILE A 384 15.40 -1.62 -17.84
N GLU A 385 16.61 -2.20 -17.79
CA GLU A 385 17.60 -1.94 -16.75
C GLU A 385 18.00 -0.45 -16.72
N THR A 386 18.25 0.16 -17.88
CA THR A 386 18.49 1.60 -17.99
C THR A 386 17.30 2.40 -17.48
N SER A 387 16.06 2.07 -17.89
CA SER A 387 14.87 2.78 -17.40
C SER A 387 14.70 2.67 -15.88
N ILE A 388 14.98 1.50 -15.29
CA ILE A 388 14.94 1.30 -13.84
C ILE A 388 15.99 2.17 -13.16
N ARG A 389 17.23 2.19 -13.66
CA ARG A 389 18.31 3.04 -13.12
C ARG A 389 17.96 4.52 -13.19
N ASP A 390 17.48 4.99 -14.33
CA ASP A 390 17.10 6.39 -14.53
C ASP A 390 15.95 6.81 -13.60
N PHE A 391 14.94 5.95 -13.45
CA PHE A 391 13.85 6.17 -12.50
C PHE A 391 14.36 6.20 -11.05
N MET A 392 15.18 5.22 -10.65
CA MET A 392 15.69 5.10 -9.29
C MET A 392 16.64 6.24 -8.91
N ALA A 393 17.43 6.76 -9.85
CA ALA A 393 18.26 7.94 -9.67
C ALA A 393 17.40 9.19 -9.42
N ALA A 394 16.40 9.44 -10.28
CA ALA A 394 15.46 10.55 -10.11
C ALA A 394 14.65 10.42 -8.81
N TYR A 395 14.23 9.21 -8.45
CA TYR A 395 13.48 8.96 -7.23
C TYR A 395 14.31 9.29 -5.97
N ARG A 396 15.57 8.86 -5.91
CA ARG A 396 16.46 9.14 -4.76
C ARG A 396 16.75 10.63 -4.58
N GLN A 397 16.83 11.39 -5.68
CA GLN A 397 16.99 12.85 -5.60
C GLN A 397 15.82 13.53 -4.89
N LEU A 398 14.59 13.01 -5.08
CA LEU A 398 13.40 13.55 -4.42
C LEU A 398 13.14 13.01 -3.03
N PHE A 399 13.46 11.75 -2.81
CA PHE A 399 13.12 11.04 -1.59
C PHE A 399 14.37 10.38 -1.00
N PRO A 400 15.34 11.18 -0.51
CA PRO A 400 16.50 10.66 0.16
C PRO A 400 16.02 9.79 1.34
N ASP A 401 16.68 8.65 1.51
CA ASP A 401 16.43 7.67 2.56
C ASP A 401 15.06 6.97 2.59
N LEU A 402 14.30 7.07 1.49
CA LEU A 402 12.92 6.57 1.43
C LEU A 402 12.71 5.41 0.45
N ILE A 403 13.70 4.53 0.32
CA ILE A 403 13.59 3.29 -0.46
C ILE A 403 12.74 2.26 0.31
N THR A 404 11.76 1.71 -0.39
CA THR A 404 10.86 0.66 0.16
C THR A 404 11.30 -0.71 -0.31
N PRO A 405 10.89 -1.80 0.36
CA PRO A 405 11.12 -3.15 -0.15
C PRO A 405 10.62 -3.34 -1.59
N LYS A 406 9.51 -2.72 -1.98
CA LYS A 406 8.99 -2.79 -3.37
C LYS A 406 9.91 -2.11 -4.38
N LEU A 407 10.53 -0.98 -4.02
CA LEU A 407 11.51 -0.29 -4.86
C LEU A 407 12.82 -1.08 -4.95
N HIS A 408 13.27 -1.68 -3.85
CA HIS A 408 14.42 -2.58 -3.84
C HIS A 408 14.17 -3.83 -4.70
N LEU A 409 12.99 -4.46 -4.61
CA LEU A 409 12.60 -5.58 -5.49
C LEU A 409 12.63 -5.18 -6.98
N LEU A 410 12.19 -3.97 -7.29
CA LEU A 410 12.23 -3.45 -8.65
C LEU A 410 13.67 -3.20 -9.13
N GLU A 411 14.50 -2.59 -8.29
CA GLU A 411 15.88 -2.22 -8.63
C GLU A 411 16.81 -3.43 -8.76
N ASP A 412 16.77 -4.34 -7.79
CA ASP A 412 17.80 -5.38 -7.66
C ASP A 412 17.39 -6.72 -8.27
N HIS A 413 16.09 -7.02 -8.33
CA HIS A 413 15.61 -8.36 -8.64
C HIS A 413 14.86 -8.46 -9.98
N ALA A 414 14.31 -7.34 -10.49
CA ALA A 414 13.51 -7.35 -11.71
C ALA A 414 14.31 -7.80 -12.93
N VAL A 415 15.49 -7.22 -13.15
CA VAL A 415 16.35 -7.52 -14.31
C VAL A 415 16.83 -8.98 -14.28
N GLU A 416 17.20 -9.47 -13.09
CA GLU A 416 17.61 -10.86 -12.90
C GLU A 416 16.48 -11.84 -13.25
N GLN A 417 15.25 -11.56 -12.81
CA GLN A 417 14.10 -12.40 -13.12
C GLN A 417 13.68 -12.31 -14.60
N LEU A 418 13.75 -11.14 -15.24
CA LEU A 418 13.51 -11.00 -16.69
C LEU A 418 14.55 -11.79 -17.49
N THR A 419 15.80 -11.76 -17.06
CA THR A 419 16.90 -12.52 -17.67
C THR A 419 16.68 -14.02 -17.58
N ARG A 420 16.18 -14.52 -16.44
CA ARG A 420 15.87 -15.94 -16.25
C ARG A 420 14.62 -16.39 -17.01
N SER A 421 13.55 -15.61 -16.93
CA SER A 421 12.23 -16.00 -17.46
C SER A 421 12.09 -15.74 -18.96
N LYS A 422 12.84 -14.77 -19.51
CA LYS A 422 12.82 -14.31 -20.92
C LYS A 422 11.43 -13.88 -21.41
N VAL A 423 10.54 -13.51 -20.50
CA VAL A 423 9.19 -13.02 -20.77
C VAL A 423 8.88 -11.87 -19.83
N GLY A 424 8.04 -10.93 -20.28
CA GLY A 424 7.60 -9.84 -19.41
C GLY A 424 6.75 -10.36 -18.25
N PHE A 425 6.74 -9.62 -17.15
CA PHE A 425 6.01 -9.99 -15.94
C PHE A 425 4.50 -9.97 -16.12
N GLY A 426 3.99 -9.27 -17.13
CA GLY A 426 2.59 -9.34 -17.51
C GLY A 426 2.13 -10.78 -17.81
N LEU A 427 3.03 -11.69 -18.20
CA LEU A 427 2.69 -13.11 -18.38
C LEU A 427 2.58 -13.87 -17.04
N LEU A 428 3.32 -13.44 -16.01
CA LEU A 428 3.54 -14.17 -14.76
C LEU A 428 2.90 -13.51 -13.52
N ASN A 429 2.32 -12.31 -13.64
CA ASN A 429 1.78 -11.52 -12.53
C ASN A 429 0.48 -12.05 -11.88
N GLU A 430 0.08 -11.45 -10.76
CA GLU A 430 -1.07 -11.91 -9.93
C GLU A 430 -2.45 -11.54 -10.47
N GLN A 431 -2.57 -10.90 -11.64
CA GLN A 431 -3.83 -10.28 -12.07
C GLN A 431 -5.02 -11.24 -12.09
N GLY A 432 -4.81 -12.50 -12.47
CA GLY A 432 -5.92 -13.45 -12.47
C GLY A 432 -6.41 -13.82 -11.07
N GLY A 433 -5.53 -13.82 -10.05
CA GLY A 433 -5.93 -14.01 -8.65
C GLY A 433 -6.85 -12.89 -8.17
N GLU A 434 -6.54 -11.64 -8.53
CA GLU A 434 -7.38 -10.47 -8.21
C GLU A 434 -8.76 -10.52 -8.86
N LEU A 435 -8.82 -10.96 -10.12
CA LEU A 435 -10.10 -11.14 -10.80
C LEU A 435 -10.96 -12.20 -10.11
N ILE A 436 -10.35 -13.27 -9.61
CA ILE A 436 -11.04 -14.33 -8.86
C ILE A 436 -11.70 -13.79 -7.60
N HIS A 437 -11.06 -12.87 -6.86
CA HIS A 437 -11.72 -12.28 -5.69
C HIS A 437 -12.99 -11.53 -6.07
N THR A 438 -12.95 -10.77 -7.16
CA THR A 438 -14.12 -10.05 -7.68
C THR A 438 -15.22 -11.03 -8.09
N GLU A 439 -14.87 -12.13 -8.76
CA GLU A 439 -15.80 -13.19 -9.16
C GLU A 439 -16.43 -13.91 -7.96
N PHE A 440 -15.63 -14.27 -6.96
CA PHE A 440 -16.08 -14.93 -5.74
C PHE A 440 -16.98 -14.03 -4.93
N ASN A 441 -16.66 -12.75 -4.77
CA ASN A 441 -17.51 -11.78 -4.08
C ASN A 441 -18.85 -11.59 -4.81
N ARG A 442 -18.83 -11.53 -6.15
CA ARG A 442 -20.07 -11.45 -6.95
C ARG A 442 -20.92 -12.70 -6.77
N THR A 443 -20.31 -13.88 -6.80
CA THR A 443 -21.02 -15.16 -6.62
C THR A 443 -21.52 -15.32 -5.19
N GLY A 444 -20.73 -14.91 -4.20
CA GLY A 444 -21.08 -14.89 -2.78
C GLY A 444 -22.38 -14.15 -2.51
N ARG A 445 -22.57 -12.97 -3.14
CA ARG A 445 -23.84 -12.23 -3.07
C ARG A 445 -25.03 -13.01 -3.65
N VAL A 446 -24.82 -13.80 -4.69
CA VAL A 446 -25.88 -14.62 -5.31
C VAL A 446 -26.27 -15.79 -4.39
N VAL A 447 -25.30 -16.41 -3.72
CA VAL A 447 -25.53 -17.56 -2.84
C VAL A 447 -25.80 -17.17 -1.38
N GLN A 448 -25.91 -15.88 -1.07
CA GLN A 448 -26.04 -15.38 0.30
C GLN A 448 -27.25 -15.97 1.04
N GLY A 449 -28.34 -16.29 0.31
CA GLY A 449 -29.54 -16.91 0.86
C GLY A 449 -29.43 -18.40 1.19
N MET A 450 -28.32 -19.07 0.84
CA MET A 450 -28.10 -20.49 1.18
C MET A 450 -27.78 -20.64 2.68
N ARG A 451 -28.24 -21.72 3.30
CA ARG A 451 -27.95 -22.03 4.71
C ARG A 451 -26.59 -22.69 4.83
N GLY A 452 -25.75 -22.19 5.76
CA GLY A 452 -24.45 -22.76 6.09
C GLY A 452 -23.31 -22.24 5.21
N GLU A 453 -22.24 -21.76 5.84
CA GLU A 453 -21.08 -21.16 5.15
C GLU A 453 -20.35 -22.17 4.26
N LEU A 454 -20.17 -23.41 4.70
CA LEU A 454 -19.58 -24.46 3.88
C LEU A 454 -20.38 -24.70 2.58
N GLN A 455 -21.71 -24.69 2.65
CA GLN A 455 -22.55 -24.90 1.47
C GLN A 455 -22.44 -23.72 0.49
N LYS A 456 -22.39 -22.48 1.01
CA LYS A 456 -22.13 -21.28 0.20
C LYS A 456 -20.78 -21.39 -0.50
N LEU A 457 -19.72 -21.73 0.24
CA LEU A 457 -18.38 -21.86 -0.31
C LEU A 457 -18.30 -22.96 -1.37
N MET A 458 -18.90 -24.13 -1.12
CA MET A 458 -18.97 -25.21 -2.10
C MET A 458 -19.75 -24.79 -3.36
N ALA A 459 -20.84 -24.03 -3.22
CA ALA A 459 -21.59 -23.52 -4.37
C ALA A 459 -20.77 -22.54 -5.21
N ILE A 460 -20.00 -21.64 -4.56
CA ILE A 460 -19.07 -20.72 -5.22
C ILE A 460 -18.01 -21.52 -5.98
N MET A 461 -17.34 -22.47 -5.31
CA MET A 461 -16.31 -23.32 -5.92
C MET A 461 -16.84 -24.14 -7.10
N ARG A 462 -18.02 -24.76 -6.97
CA ARG A 462 -18.65 -25.51 -8.07
C ARG A 462 -18.93 -24.62 -9.26
N ARG A 463 -19.49 -23.43 -9.05
CA ARG A 463 -19.74 -22.46 -10.12
C ARG A 463 -18.44 -22.06 -10.81
N HIS A 464 -17.40 -21.76 -10.03
CA HIS A 464 -16.09 -21.39 -10.52
C HIS A 464 -15.48 -22.51 -11.38
N HIS A 465 -15.45 -23.76 -10.88
CA HIS A 465 -14.94 -24.91 -11.64
C HIS A 465 -15.72 -25.14 -12.93
N VAL A 466 -17.04 -25.02 -12.90
CA VAL A 466 -17.87 -25.12 -14.11
C VAL A 466 -17.52 -24.01 -15.11
N ALA A 467 -17.23 -22.80 -14.66
CA ALA A 467 -16.85 -21.68 -15.52
C ALA A 467 -15.45 -21.83 -16.14
N THR A 468 -14.53 -22.49 -15.43
CA THR A 468 -13.14 -22.72 -15.86
C THR A 468 -12.90 -24.08 -16.50
N THR A 469 -13.92 -24.95 -16.53
CA THR A 469 -13.85 -26.28 -17.15
C THR A 469 -13.49 -26.17 -18.64
N PRO A 470 -12.49 -26.91 -19.13
CA PRO A 470 -11.99 -26.77 -20.49
C PRO A 470 -13.06 -27.06 -21.53
N GLU A 471 -13.95 -28.02 -21.28
CA GLU A 471 -15.05 -28.37 -22.17
C GLU A 471 -16.01 -27.22 -22.44
N ARG A 472 -16.17 -26.29 -21.48
CA ARG A 472 -16.94 -25.05 -21.66
C ARG A 472 -16.09 -23.92 -22.23
N VAL A 473 -14.80 -23.92 -21.90
CA VAL A 473 -13.83 -22.97 -22.47
C VAL A 473 -13.48 -23.31 -23.93
N LYS A 474 -13.86 -24.50 -24.46
CA LYS A 474 -13.62 -25.05 -25.82
C LYS A 474 -13.95 -24.16 -27.02
N LYS A 475 -14.45 -22.93 -26.85
CA LYS A 475 -14.41 -21.91 -27.92
C LYS A 475 -13.05 -21.22 -28.07
N VAL A 476 -12.12 -21.29 -27.11
CA VAL A 476 -10.81 -20.62 -27.22
C VAL A 476 -9.72 -21.38 -26.45
N LEU A 477 -9.16 -22.42 -27.05
CA LEU A 477 -7.75 -22.79 -26.83
C LEU A 477 -7.20 -23.17 -28.20
N THR A 478 -6.98 -22.17 -29.05
CA THR A 478 -5.92 -22.21 -30.08
C THR A 478 -4.68 -21.68 -29.39
N PRO A 479 -3.82 -22.53 -28.84
CA PRO A 479 -2.57 -22.01 -28.33
C PRO A 479 -1.70 -21.71 -29.56
N LEU A 480 -0.69 -20.88 -29.37
CA LEU A 480 0.28 -20.58 -30.43
C LEU A 480 0.97 -21.86 -30.97
N THR A 481 0.79 -23.01 -30.30
CA THR A 481 0.87 -24.38 -30.86
C THR A 481 -0.22 -25.29 -30.24
N LYS A 482 -0.86 -26.18 -31.04
CA LYS A 482 -2.00 -27.06 -30.67
C LYS A 482 -1.88 -27.76 -29.28
N VAL A 483 -2.61 -27.29 -28.27
CA VAL A 483 -2.61 -27.78 -26.86
C VAL A 483 -3.92 -27.35 -26.15
N GLY A 484 -5.01 -28.08 -26.41
CA GLY A 484 -6.32 -27.83 -25.76
C GLY A 484 -6.66 -28.79 -24.60
N SER A 485 -5.82 -29.80 -24.31
CA SER A 485 -6.20 -30.94 -23.44
C SER A 485 -5.59 -30.95 -22.03
N LEU A 486 -4.70 -30.03 -21.68
CA LEU A 486 -4.03 -29.99 -20.35
C LEU A 486 -5.03 -29.75 -19.21
N LEU A 487 -6.01 -28.88 -19.47
CA LEU A 487 -6.93 -28.37 -18.47
C LEU A 487 -7.92 -29.50 -18.05
N LEU A 488 -8.27 -30.42 -18.97
CA LEU A 488 -9.20 -31.54 -18.75
C LEU A 488 -8.64 -32.59 -17.78
N GLN A 489 -7.32 -32.82 -17.83
CA GLN A 489 -6.64 -33.76 -16.95
C GLN A 489 -6.18 -33.13 -15.65
N MET A 490 -5.86 -31.83 -15.60
CA MET A 490 -5.61 -31.15 -14.31
C MET A 490 -6.88 -31.02 -13.49
N THR A 491 -8.02 -30.67 -14.11
CA THR A 491 -9.31 -30.72 -13.44
C THR A 491 -9.67 -32.16 -13.05
N ARG A 492 -9.32 -33.20 -13.85
CA ARG A 492 -9.47 -34.62 -13.45
C ARG A 492 -8.50 -35.09 -12.36
N LEU A 493 -7.26 -34.63 -12.29
CA LEU A 493 -6.36 -34.91 -11.16
C LEU A 493 -6.87 -34.25 -9.87
N VAL A 494 -7.46 -33.04 -9.99
CA VAL A 494 -8.11 -32.28 -8.91
C VAL A 494 -9.57 -32.73 -8.64
N THR A 495 -10.17 -33.60 -9.46
CA THR A 495 -11.52 -34.16 -9.19
C THR A 495 -11.52 -35.66 -8.94
N MET A 496 -10.53 -36.41 -9.42
CA MET A 496 -10.39 -37.85 -9.21
C MET A 496 -9.51 -38.19 -7.99
N SER A 497 -8.80 -37.23 -7.39
CA SER A 497 -7.93 -37.49 -6.23
C SER A 497 -8.12 -36.54 -5.04
N THR A 498 -9.17 -35.72 -5.02
CA THR A 498 -9.37 -34.70 -3.98
C THR A 498 -10.75 -34.79 -3.38
N ALA A 499 -10.80 -35.17 -2.10
CA ALA A 499 -11.69 -34.51 -1.17
C ALA A 499 -11.44 -33.00 -1.32
N VAL A 500 -12.41 -32.26 -1.86
CA VAL A 500 -12.37 -30.80 -1.89
C VAL A 500 -12.22 -30.36 -0.43
N VAL A 501 -11.05 -29.84 -0.07
CA VAL A 501 -10.79 -29.30 1.27
C VAL A 501 -11.43 -27.91 1.32
N ALA A 502 -12.75 -27.88 1.51
CA ALA A 502 -13.48 -26.71 1.93
C ALA A 502 -13.63 -26.82 3.45
N VAL A 503 -12.88 -25.99 4.19
CA VAL A 503 -12.87 -25.99 5.65
C VAL A 503 -13.31 -24.61 6.12
N THR A 504 -14.37 -24.56 6.91
CA THR A 504 -14.72 -23.38 7.71
C THR A 504 -14.02 -23.55 9.06
N ILE A 505 -13.08 -22.67 9.40
CA ILE A 505 -12.47 -22.65 10.73
C ILE A 505 -13.36 -21.77 11.60
N GLY A 506 -14.18 -22.39 12.45
CA GLY A 506 -14.97 -21.65 13.44
C GLY A 506 -14.06 -20.91 14.42
N ALA A 507 -14.37 -19.64 14.70
CA ALA A 507 -13.70 -18.87 15.73
C ALA A 507 -13.95 -19.52 17.09
N LEU A 508 -12.91 -20.10 17.69
CA LEU A 508 -12.86 -20.30 19.13
C LEU A 508 -12.34 -18.98 19.71
N SER A 509 -13.26 -18.13 20.17
CA SER A 509 -12.92 -17.03 21.06
C SER A 509 -13.09 -17.47 22.51
N THR A 510 -12.05 -17.14 23.29
CA THR A 510 -12.02 -16.83 24.73
C THR A 510 -12.32 -17.96 25.73
N ASN A 511 -11.26 -18.46 26.38
CA ASN A 511 -11.21 -18.55 27.84
C ASN A 511 -9.79 -18.87 28.35
N GLU A 512 -8.96 -17.83 28.48
CA GLU A 512 -7.80 -17.72 29.39
C GLU A 512 -7.55 -16.20 29.53
N GLY A 513 -7.54 -15.52 30.67
CA GLY A 513 -8.02 -15.76 32.02
C GLY A 513 -8.07 -14.38 32.68
N GLU A 514 -9.23 -14.00 33.24
CA GLU A 514 -9.36 -12.93 34.21
C GLU A 514 -9.16 -13.54 35.61
N GLU A 515 -7.97 -13.39 36.16
CA GLU A 515 -7.67 -13.46 37.61
C GLU A 515 -6.46 -12.53 37.80
N GLY A 516 -6.43 -11.52 38.65
CA GLY A 516 -7.40 -10.94 39.55
C GLY A 516 -6.71 -9.75 40.23
N GLU A 517 -7.43 -8.66 40.46
CA GLU A 517 -7.02 -7.63 41.43
C GLU A 517 -8.28 -6.87 41.86
N GLN A 518 -8.95 -7.41 42.88
CA GLN A 518 -9.78 -6.63 43.79
C GLN A 518 -9.00 -6.53 45.10
N GLY A 519 -8.74 -5.29 45.50
CA GLY A 519 -8.12 -4.97 46.78
C GLY A 519 -9.14 -4.89 47.91
N GLU A 520 -8.65 -5.14 49.12
CA GLU A 520 -9.09 -4.71 50.46
C GLU A 520 -7.95 -5.25 51.36
N GLY A 521 -7.19 -4.51 52.15
CA GLY A 521 -7.54 -3.46 53.11
C GLY A 521 -7.09 -3.96 54.49
N GLY A 522 -6.26 -3.18 55.20
CA GLY A 522 -6.14 -3.25 56.67
C GLY A 522 -4.87 -3.88 57.26
N GLU A 523 -4.19 -3.01 58.04
CA GLU A 523 -3.11 -3.21 59.04
C GLU A 523 -1.66 -3.37 58.56
#